data_AF-A0A433D733-F1
#
_entry.id   AF-A0A433D733-F1
#
_cell.length_a   1.000
_cell.length_b   1.000
_cell.length_c   1.000
_cell.angle_alpha   90.00
_cell.angle_beta   90.00
_cell.angle_gamma   90.00
#
_symmetry.space_group_name_H-M   'P 1'
#
loop_
_entity.id
_entity.type
_entity.pdbx_description
1 polymer ?
#
loop_
_entity_poly.entity_id
_entity_poly.type
_entity_poly.pdbx_seq_one_letter_code
_entity_poly.pdbx_strand_id
1 'polypeptide(L)'
;MSELVTLLQVLKFDGVKKHFSNPQLIYSGLGEKPTWPSAHGGVFHCRESDGARQNVAIKKYIEGNKDKQLIESEIITMTKHRHPNILRLQSIYSYDSCVFLVTPYYNGGTLQKYCLDNDVALLQMVFILKRLVAGLAEIHKRGSIHRNIKCENVFLGEDNSIVIGGFGFSSLKPMIIGESAEEAGDILFWAPEICKGKSINQMVDIWALGIVVLEILSIGKAPYQDDHLGKEEVRL
;
A
#
# COMPACT_ATOMS: atom_id res chain seq x y z
N MET A 1 -13.92 -1.11 24.22
CA MET A 1 -12.57 -1.00 23.63
C MET A 1 -12.63 -1.75 22.30
N SER A 2 -12.22 -1.15 21.18
CA SER A 2 -12.35 -1.81 19.87
C SER A 2 -11.43 -3.04 19.81
N GLU A 3 -11.80 -4.08 19.06
CA GLU A 3 -10.96 -5.28 18.89
C GLU A 3 -9.60 -4.93 18.24
N LEU A 4 -9.57 -3.87 17.43
CA LEU A 4 -8.34 -3.35 16.81
C LEU A 4 -7.42 -2.71 17.85
N VAL A 5 -7.95 -1.98 18.84
CA VAL A 5 -7.18 -1.51 19.99
C VAL A 5 -6.61 -2.69 20.78
N THR A 6 -7.41 -3.73 21.01
CA THR A 6 -6.93 -4.95 21.69
C THR A 6 -5.79 -5.62 20.90
N LEU A 7 -5.93 -5.74 19.58
CA LEU A 7 -4.86 -6.25 18.72
C LEU A 7 -3.59 -5.39 18.81
N LEU A 8 -3.74 -4.07 18.75
CA LEU A 8 -2.63 -3.13 18.88
C LEU A 8 -1.97 -3.21 20.27
N GLN A 9 -2.69 -3.58 21.33
CA GLN A 9 -2.10 -3.79 22.65
C GLN A 9 -1.33 -5.11 22.75
N VAL A 10 -1.81 -6.17 22.09
CA VAL A 10 -1.25 -7.53 22.21
C VAL A 10 -0.07 -7.76 21.26
N LEU A 11 -0.12 -7.25 20.03
CA LEU A 11 0.94 -7.48 19.06
C LEU A 11 2.22 -6.72 19.45
N LYS A 12 3.38 -7.36 19.34
CA LYS A 12 4.67 -6.67 19.40
C LYS A 12 5.15 -6.45 17.97
N PHE A 13 5.28 -5.20 17.58
CA PHE A 13 5.89 -4.83 16.30
C PHE A 13 7.26 -4.27 16.59
N ASP A 14 8.31 -5.03 16.27
CA ASP A 14 9.67 -4.57 16.54
C ASP A 14 9.91 -3.21 15.89
N GLY A 15 10.31 -2.23 16.69
CA GLY A 15 10.68 -0.89 16.25
C GLY A 15 9.56 0.01 15.73
N VAL A 16 8.27 -0.34 15.93
CA VAL A 16 7.13 0.56 15.64
C VAL A 16 6.47 1.01 16.94
N LYS A 17 6.45 2.33 17.16
CA LYS A 17 5.86 2.93 18.37
C LYS A 17 4.32 2.94 18.28
N LYS A 18 3.66 2.72 19.42
CA LYS A 18 2.21 2.74 19.54
C LYS A 18 1.79 3.82 20.51
N HIS A 19 0.82 4.63 20.13
CA HIS A 19 0.34 5.75 20.91
C HIS A 19 -1.19 5.70 21.03
N PHE A 20 -1.70 6.01 22.22
CA PHE A 20 -3.14 6.05 22.51
C PHE A 20 -3.59 7.47 22.87
N SER A 21 -3.03 8.46 22.17
CA SER A 21 -3.23 9.89 22.41
C SER A 21 -3.51 10.60 21.09
N ASN A 22 -4.01 11.85 21.15
CA ASN A 22 -4.35 12.61 19.96
C ASN A 22 -3.09 12.90 19.10
N PRO A 23 -2.98 12.38 17.87
CA PRO A 23 -1.82 12.64 17.00
C PRO A 23 -1.69 14.12 16.59
N GLN A 24 -2.75 14.92 16.64
CA GLN A 24 -2.69 16.36 16.33
C GLN A 24 -1.82 17.16 17.30
N LEU A 25 -1.51 16.61 18.48
CA LEU A 25 -0.56 17.22 19.42
C LEU A 25 0.88 17.17 18.91
N ILE A 26 1.19 16.22 18.02
CA ILE A 26 2.53 15.97 17.49
C ILE A 26 2.62 16.34 16.01
N TYR A 27 1.54 16.21 15.25
CA TYR A 27 1.53 16.43 13.81
C TYR A 27 0.57 17.53 13.40
N SER A 28 1.11 18.57 12.77
CA SER A 28 0.35 19.60 12.06
C SER A 28 -0.12 19.09 10.69
N GLY A 29 -1.29 19.52 10.22
CA GLY A 29 -1.89 19.13 8.93
C GLY A 29 -3.04 18.10 9.01
N LEU A 30 -3.16 17.36 10.11
CA LEU A 30 -4.24 16.37 10.31
C LEU A 30 -5.65 16.98 10.44
N GLY A 31 -5.75 18.28 10.70
CA GLY A 31 -7.02 19.03 10.75
C GLY A 31 -7.45 19.61 9.40
N GLU A 32 -6.62 19.50 8.37
CA GLU A 32 -6.90 20.05 7.04
C GLU A 32 -7.66 19.05 6.16
N LYS A 33 -7.92 19.40 4.89
CA LYS A 33 -8.49 18.47 3.93
C LYS A 33 -7.46 17.36 3.62
N PRO A 34 -7.86 16.08 3.57
CA PRO A 34 -6.94 15.01 3.20
C PRO A 34 -6.34 15.28 1.83
N THR A 35 -5.04 15.06 1.71
CA THR A 35 -4.33 15.08 0.43
C THR A 35 -5.02 14.11 -0.51
N TRP A 36 -5.22 12.86 -0.06
CA TRP A 36 -5.94 11.82 -0.81
C TRP A 36 -7.16 11.33 -0.02
N PRO A 37 -8.38 11.73 -0.42
CA PRO A 37 -9.62 11.27 0.21
C PRO A 37 -9.89 9.79 -0.08
N SER A 38 -10.53 9.09 0.87
CA SER A 38 -11.04 7.73 0.65
C SER A 38 -12.35 7.50 1.41
N ALA A 39 -13.13 6.49 1.02
CA ALA A 39 -14.39 6.16 1.71
C ALA A 39 -14.16 5.72 3.18
N HIS A 40 -12.96 5.24 3.50
CA HIS A 40 -12.61 4.65 4.80
C HIS A 40 -11.70 5.56 5.63
N GLY A 41 -11.57 6.83 5.23
CA GLY A 41 -10.71 7.85 5.85
C GLY A 41 -9.90 8.63 4.82
N GLY A 42 -8.62 8.89 5.06
CA GLY A 42 -7.80 9.64 4.10
C GLY A 42 -6.31 9.64 4.42
N VAL A 43 -5.52 9.99 3.43
CA VAL A 43 -4.07 10.22 3.59
C VAL A 43 -3.82 11.71 3.69
N PHE A 44 -3.09 12.10 4.73
CA PHE A 44 -2.75 13.47 5.04
C PHE A 44 -1.24 13.64 4.93
N HIS A 45 -0.80 14.66 4.20
CA HIS A 45 0.55 15.19 4.36
C HIS A 45 0.59 16.02 5.65
N CYS A 46 1.50 15.65 6.55
CA CYS A 46 1.63 16.28 7.85
C CYS A 46 3.09 16.59 8.16
N ARG A 47 3.30 17.47 9.15
CA ARG A 47 4.63 17.83 9.63
C ARG A 47 4.72 17.66 11.13
N GLU A 48 5.77 17.00 11.60
CA GLU A 48 6.05 16.85 13.03
C GLU A 48 6.35 18.22 13.66
N SER A 49 5.68 18.51 14.77
CA SER A 49 5.67 19.80 15.45
C SER A 49 6.94 20.08 16.26
N ASP A 50 7.70 19.05 16.66
CA ASP A 50 8.89 19.21 17.51
C ASP A 50 10.17 18.66 16.86
N GLY A 51 11.31 19.28 17.18
CA GLY A 51 12.66 18.85 16.78
C GLY A 51 13.01 18.94 15.28
N ALA A 52 12.72 17.87 14.52
CA ALA A 52 13.28 17.63 13.19
C ALA A 52 12.44 18.20 12.02
N ARG A 53 11.20 18.64 12.28
CA ARG A 53 10.28 19.19 11.26
C ARG A 53 10.09 18.27 10.04
N GLN A 54 10.14 16.96 10.27
CA GLN A 54 10.06 15.95 9.21
C GLN A 54 8.64 15.90 8.60
N ASN A 55 8.58 15.77 7.28
CA ASN A 55 7.33 15.50 6.57
C ASN A 55 6.95 14.02 6.72
N VAL A 56 5.70 13.76 7.06
CA VAL A 56 5.13 12.42 7.20
C VAL A 56 3.82 12.31 6.42
N ALA A 57 3.53 11.10 5.95
CA ALA A 57 2.22 10.73 5.44
C ALA A 57 1.47 9.99 6.54
N ILE A 58 0.29 10.49 6.91
CA ILE A 58 -0.57 9.88 7.92
C ILE A 58 -1.84 9.37 7.25
N LYS A 59 -2.00 8.06 7.24
CA LYS A 59 -3.24 7.42 6.77
C LYS A 59 -4.17 7.23 7.96
N LYS A 60 -5.29 7.95 7.95
CA LYS A 60 -6.35 7.88 8.96
C LYS A 60 -7.40 6.88 8.48
N TYR A 61 -7.76 5.95 9.35
CA TYR A 61 -8.90 5.06 9.23
C TYR A 61 -9.93 5.39 10.29
N ILE A 62 -11.19 5.44 9.90
CA ILE A 62 -12.30 5.50 10.85
C ILE A 62 -12.62 4.05 11.24
N GLU A 63 -12.64 3.73 12.53
CA GLU A 63 -12.95 2.38 12.99
C GLU A 63 -14.39 2.02 12.60
N GLY A 64 -14.51 1.19 11.56
CA GLY A 64 -15.74 0.56 11.12
C GLY A 64 -15.48 -0.90 10.75
N ASN A 65 -16.51 -1.77 10.88
CA ASN A 65 -16.34 -3.23 10.76
C ASN A 65 -15.83 -3.72 9.39
N LYS A 66 -15.87 -2.90 8.33
CA LYS A 66 -15.55 -3.35 6.96
C LYS A 66 -14.05 -3.40 6.64
N ASP A 67 -13.23 -2.56 7.28
CA ASP A 67 -11.80 -2.42 6.89
C ASP A 67 -10.80 -2.98 7.89
N LYS A 68 -11.28 -3.59 8.98
CA LYS A 68 -10.42 -4.13 10.04
C LYS A 68 -9.33 -5.04 9.48
N GLN A 69 -9.72 -6.02 8.66
CA GLN A 69 -8.77 -6.96 8.06
C GLN A 69 -7.74 -6.29 7.16
N LEU A 70 -8.14 -5.23 6.44
CA LEU A 70 -7.23 -4.47 5.58
C LEU A 70 -6.20 -3.70 6.41
N ILE A 71 -6.65 -3.04 7.49
CA ILE A 71 -5.77 -2.32 8.41
C ILE A 71 -4.79 -3.27 9.08
N GLU A 72 -5.28 -4.43 9.55
CA GLU A 72 -4.45 -5.47 10.16
C GLU A 72 -3.40 -6.00 9.18
N SER A 73 -3.80 -6.32 7.96
CA SER A 73 -2.88 -6.80 6.93
C SER A 73 -1.80 -5.77 6.60
N GLU A 74 -2.20 -4.49 6.48
CA GLU A 74 -1.29 -3.40 6.18
C GLU A 74 -0.24 -3.22 7.30
N ILE A 75 -0.67 -3.21 8.57
CA ILE A 75 0.22 -3.12 9.72
C ILE A 75 1.15 -4.34 9.82
N ILE A 76 0.60 -5.55 9.75
CA ILE A 76 1.38 -6.79 9.91
C ILE A 76 2.42 -6.92 8.78
N THR A 77 2.04 -6.59 7.55
CA THR A 77 2.96 -6.70 6.41
C THR A 77 4.07 -5.66 6.49
N MET A 78 3.77 -4.38 6.76
CA MET A 78 4.81 -3.34 6.92
C MET A 78 5.76 -3.59 8.11
N THR A 79 5.33 -4.33 9.13
CA THR A 79 6.16 -4.62 10.31
C THR A 79 6.99 -5.89 10.15
N LYS A 80 6.49 -6.87 9.38
CA LYS A 80 7.18 -8.14 9.09
C LYS A 80 8.35 -7.95 8.12
N HIS A 81 8.25 -6.98 7.21
CA HIS A 81 9.23 -6.77 6.14
C HIS A 81 9.99 -5.46 6.36
N ARG A 82 11.33 -5.52 6.33
CA ARG A 82 12.19 -4.33 6.42
C ARG A 82 13.14 -4.31 5.22
N HIS A 83 12.91 -3.39 4.29
CA HIS A 83 13.70 -3.24 3.08
C HIS A 83 13.63 -1.79 2.58
N PRO A 84 14.69 -1.23 1.95
CA PRO A 84 14.67 0.13 1.40
C PRO A 84 13.64 0.36 0.29
N ASN A 85 13.06 -0.71 -0.28
CA ASN A 85 12.02 -0.63 -1.32
C ASN A 85 10.63 -1.05 -0.83
N ILE A 86 10.41 -1.05 0.49
CA ILE A 86 9.13 -1.37 1.14
C ILE A 86 8.79 -0.21 2.07
N LEU A 87 7.55 0.28 2.01
CA LEU A 87 7.08 1.37 2.85
C LEU A 87 7.15 0.95 4.32
N ARG A 88 7.88 1.73 5.11
CA ARG A 88 8.07 1.48 6.53
C ARG A 88 7.02 2.21 7.35
N LEU A 89 6.42 1.48 8.28
CA LEU A 89 5.60 2.05 9.35
C LEU A 89 6.51 2.63 10.45
N GLN A 90 6.33 3.91 10.78
CA GLN A 90 7.08 4.60 11.84
C GLN A 90 6.36 4.48 13.19
N SER A 91 5.07 4.77 13.21
CA SER A 91 4.24 4.71 14.41
C SER A 91 2.77 4.49 14.10
N ILE A 92 2.04 4.01 15.09
CA ILE A 92 0.60 3.80 15.05
C ILE A 92 -0.04 4.63 16.15
N TYR A 93 -1.10 5.36 15.84
CA TYR A 93 -1.96 6.00 16.83
C TYR A 93 -3.34 5.38 16.82
N SER A 94 -3.93 5.23 17.99
CA SER A 94 -5.33 4.89 18.16
C SER A 94 -5.97 5.95 19.05
N TYR A 95 -6.89 6.74 18.49
CA TYR A 95 -7.52 7.86 19.18
C TYR A 95 -8.88 8.17 18.56
N ASP A 96 -9.88 8.42 19.40
CA ASP A 96 -11.23 8.85 18.98
C ASP A 96 -11.86 7.97 17.89
N SER A 97 -11.90 6.65 18.14
CA SER A 97 -12.41 5.63 17.20
C SER A 97 -11.75 5.69 15.82
N CYS A 98 -10.49 6.14 15.76
CA CYS A 98 -9.70 6.19 14.54
C CYS A 98 -8.33 5.52 14.77
N VAL A 99 -7.82 4.89 13.72
CA VAL A 99 -6.44 4.41 13.66
C VAL A 99 -5.65 5.24 12.66
N PHE A 100 -4.44 5.63 13.03
CA PHE A 100 -3.56 6.45 12.21
C PHE A 100 -2.24 5.71 12.01
N LEU A 101 -1.88 5.49 10.75
CA LEU A 101 -0.61 4.89 10.36
C LEU A 101 0.32 6.00 9.88
N VAL A 102 1.44 6.18 10.58
CA VAL A 102 2.43 7.21 10.26
C VAL A 102 3.58 6.57 9.48
N THR A 103 3.88 7.15 8.32
CA THR A 103 4.94 6.69 7.41
C THR A 103 5.76 7.89 6.91
N PRO A 104 6.99 7.67 6.39
CA PRO A 104 7.73 8.74 5.74
C PRO A 104 6.93 9.32 4.56
N TYR A 105 6.97 10.65 4.41
CA TYR A 105 6.40 11.29 3.22
C TYR A 105 7.38 11.21 2.06
N TYR A 106 6.91 10.66 0.94
CA TYR A 106 7.65 10.57 -0.32
C TYR A 106 7.14 11.69 -1.24
N ASN A 107 7.95 12.73 -1.40
CA ASN A 107 7.60 13.98 -2.07
C ASN A 107 7.48 13.90 -3.59
N GLY A 108 8.04 12.85 -4.22
CA GLY A 108 7.80 12.55 -5.63
C GLY A 108 6.41 11.97 -5.91
N GLY A 109 5.58 11.78 -4.87
CA GLY A 109 4.22 11.26 -5.01
C GLY A 109 4.20 9.79 -5.41
N THR A 110 3.15 9.37 -6.11
CA THR A 110 3.11 8.02 -6.70
C THR A 110 3.73 7.96 -8.07
N LEU A 111 4.19 6.76 -8.43
CA LEU A 111 4.64 6.46 -9.77
C LEU A 111 3.55 6.75 -10.81
N GLN A 112 2.28 6.52 -10.50
CA GLN A 112 1.18 6.83 -11.42
C GLN A 112 1.14 8.33 -11.73
N LYS A 113 1.18 9.18 -10.69
CA LYS A 113 1.21 10.63 -10.86
C LYS A 113 2.46 11.08 -11.59
N TYR A 114 3.60 10.46 -11.30
CA TYR A 114 4.85 10.72 -12.02
C TYR A 114 4.73 10.43 -13.51
N CYS A 115 4.15 9.29 -13.89
CA CYS A 115 3.89 8.93 -15.29
C CYS A 115 2.91 9.86 -15.98
N LEU A 116 1.91 10.41 -15.27
CA LEU A 116 0.98 11.39 -15.82
C LEU A 116 1.63 12.75 -16.11
N ASP A 117 2.63 13.11 -15.32
CA ASP A 117 3.29 14.41 -15.38
C ASP A 117 4.58 14.40 -16.21
N ASN A 118 5.15 13.23 -16.50
CA ASN A 118 6.47 13.08 -17.11
C ASN A 118 6.54 11.88 -18.05
N ASP A 119 7.35 12.01 -19.09
CA ASP A 119 7.77 10.87 -19.91
C ASP A 119 8.81 10.02 -19.16
N VAL A 120 8.55 8.71 -19.05
CA VAL A 120 9.47 7.77 -18.41
C VAL A 120 10.39 7.14 -19.45
N ALA A 121 11.66 7.52 -19.44
CA ALA A 121 12.66 6.91 -20.33
C ALA A 121 12.93 5.45 -19.95
N LEU A 122 13.38 4.65 -20.92
CA LEU A 122 13.66 3.22 -20.72
C LEU A 122 14.62 2.95 -19.54
N LEU A 123 15.67 3.77 -19.39
CA LEU A 123 16.62 3.62 -18.27
C LEU A 123 15.99 3.91 -16.91
N GLN A 124 15.07 4.89 -16.84
CA GLN A 124 14.32 5.19 -15.61
C GLN A 124 13.37 4.03 -15.28
N MET A 125 12.68 3.48 -16.28
CA MET A 125 11.82 2.32 -16.12
C MET A 125 12.59 1.11 -15.59
N VAL A 126 13.76 0.80 -16.17
CA VAL A 126 14.64 -0.27 -15.68
C VAL A 126 15.07 -0.02 -14.24
N PHE A 127 15.40 1.23 -13.88
CA PHE A 127 15.74 1.59 -12.50
C PHE A 127 14.56 1.34 -11.55
N ILE A 128 13.35 1.77 -11.91
CA ILE A 128 12.12 1.55 -11.14
C ILE A 128 11.88 0.05 -10.94
N LEU A 129 11.87 -0.73 -12.02
CA LEU A 129 11.61 -2.17 -11.97
C LEU A 129 12.63 -2.91 -11.11
N LYS A 130 13.91 -2.54 -11.17
CA LYS A 130 14.95 -3.13 -10.31
C LYS A 130 14.63 -2.93 -8.82
N ARG A 131 14.10 -1.77 -8.43
CA ARG A 131 13.70 -1.47 -7.05
C ARG A 131 12.44 -2.23 -6.64
N LEU A 132 11.45 -2.32 -7.53
CA LEU A 132 10.23 -3.08 -7.28
C LEU A 132 10.52 -4.57 -7.11
N VAL A 133 11.34 -5.16 -7.99
CA VAL A 133 11.77 -6.56 -7.87
C VAL A 133 12.52 -6.81 -6.57
N ALA A 134 13.40 -5.90 -6.14
CA ALA A 134 14.10 -6.04 -4.87
C ALA A 134 13.14 -6.02 -3.66
N GLY A 135 12.14 -5.13 -3.65
CA GLY A 135 11.10 -5.10 -2.63
C GLY A 135 10.23 -6.36 -2.63
N LEU A 136 9.74 -6.79 -3.79
CA LEU A 136 8.96 -8.01 -3.96
C LEU A 136 9.72 -9.26 -3.53
N ALA A 137 11.02 -9.35 -3.85
CA ALA A 137 11.85 -10.46 -3.45
C ALA A 137 11.89 -10.62 -1.92
N GLU A 138 11.99 -9.52 -1.15
CA GLU A 138 11.91 -9.58 0.32
C GLU A 138 10.52 -10.02 0.81
N ILE A 139 9.44 -9.51 0.19
CA ILE A 139 8.06 -9.89 0.53
C ILE A 139 7.86 -11.40 0.32
N HIS A 140 8.25 -11.89 -0.85
CA HIS A 140 8.09 -13.28 -1.28
C HIS A 140 8.96 -14.24 -0.48
N LYS A 141 10.19 -13.84 -0.14
CA LYS A 141 11.12 -14.62 0.69
C LYS A 141 10.53 -15.00 2.05
N ARG A 142 9.62 -14.20 2.62
CA ARG A 142 8.94 -14.50 3.89
C ARG A 142 7.53 -15.09 3.72
N GLY A 143 7.20 -15.57 2.52
CA GLY A 143 5.94 -16.23 2.21
C GLY A 143 4.73 -15.30 2.07
N SER A 144 4.94 -13.99 2.03
CA SER A 144 3.87 -13.02 1.84
C SER A 144 3.56 -12.82 0.36
N ILE A 145 2.31 -12.47 0.04
CA ILE A 145 1.84 -12.08 -1.29
C ILE A 145 1.27 -10.66 -1.17
N HIS A 146 1.67 -9.73 -2.04
CA HIS A 146 1.24 -8.34 -1.98
C HIS A 146 -0.21 -8.14 -2.42
N ARG A 147 -0.60 -8.76 -3.54
CA ARG A 147 -1.94 -8.79 -4.17
C ARG A 147 -2.49 -7.46 -4.69
N ASN A 148 -1.74 -6.36 -4.58
CA ASN A 148 -2.17 -5.05 -5.08
C ASN A 148 -1.03 -4.22 -5.67
N ILE A 149 -0.14 -4.85 -6.45
CA ILE A 149 0.98 -4.15 -7.11
C ILE A 149 0.43 -3.35 -8.29
N LYS A 150 0.57 -2.01 -8.22
CA LYS A 150 0.21 -1.04 -9.26
C LYS A 150 0.94 0.28 -9.05
N CYS A 151 1.01 1.16 -10.04
CA CYS A 151 1.75 2.43 -9.92
C CYS A 151 1.19 3.35 -8.82
N GLU A 152 -0.10 3.27 -8.48
CA GLU A 152 -0.73 3.97 -7.35
C GLU A 152 -0.17 3.57 -5.98
N ASN A 153 0.44 2.38 -5.89
CA ASN A 153 1.01 1.84 -4.67
C ASN A 153 2.54 1.88 -4.64
N VAL A 154 3.16 2.59 -5.59
CA VAL A 154 4.60 2.82 -5.63
C VAL A 154 4.87 4.29 -5.36
N PHE A 155 5.62 4.60 -4.31
CA PHE A 155 5.93 5.98 -3.92
C PHE A 155 7.38 6.34 -4.24
N LEU A 156 7.60 7.59 -4.67
CA LEU A 156 8.88 8.11 -5.14
C LEU A 156 9.40 9.21 -4.21
N GLY A 157 10.66 9.12 -3.80
CA GLY A 157 11.37 10.16 -3.05
C GLY A 157 12.37 10.92 -3.93
N GLU A 158 12.60 12.20 -3.62
CA GLU A 158 13.64 13.02 -4.26
C GLU A 158 15.06 12.45 -4.09
N ASP A 159 15.29 11.61 -3.09
CA ASP A 159 16.55 10.89 -2.86
C ASP A 159 16.70 9.62 -3.73
N ASN A 160 15.92 9.51 -4.80
CA ASN A 160 15.77 8.33 -5.65
C ASN A 160 15.21 7.09 -4.93
N SER A 161 14.56 7.28 -3.77
CA SER A 161 13.82 6.21 -3.12
C SER A 161 12.61 5.79 -3.95
N ILE A 162 12.40 4.47 -4.04
CA ILE A 162 11.23 3.86 -4.68
C ILE A 162 10.72 2.80 -3.72
N VAL A 163 9.52 3.00 -3.18
CA VAL A 163 8.98 2.10 -2.16
C VAL A 163 7.61 1.56 -2.52
N ILE A 164 7.40 0.28 -2.25
CA ILE A 164 6.12 -0.41 -2.39
C ILE A 164 5.29 -0.15 -1.13
N GLY A 165 4.06 0.34 -1.28
CA GLY A 165 3.05 0.39 -0.22
C GLY A 165 1.73 -0.25 -0.66
N GLY A 166 0.62 0.08 0.00
CA GLY A 166 -0.70 -0.46 -0.38
C GLY A 166 -0.95 -1.90 0.10
N PHE A 167 -0.42 -2.25 1.28
CA PHE A 167 -0.42 -3.61 1.83
C PHE A 167 -1.75 -4.11 2.41
N GLY A 168 -2.86 -3.37 2.26
CA GLY A 168 -4.16 -3.75 2.83
C GLY A 168 -4.69 -5.10 2.33
N PHE A 169 -4.35 -5.48 1.10
CA PHE A 169 -4.78 -6.75 0.50
C PHE A 169 -3.75 -7.88 0.63
N SER A 170 -2.63 -7.63 1.31
CA SER A 170 -1.57 -8.62 1.41
C SER A 170 -2.00 -9.86 2.19
N SER A 171 -1.40 -11.01 1.89
CA SER A 171 -1.61 -12.25 2.62
C SER A 171 -0.29 -12.82 3.13
N LEU A 172 -0.33 -13.57 4.23
CA LEU A 172 0.85 -14.20 4.83
C LEU A 172 1.07 -15.66 4.39
N LYS A 173 0.15 -16.22 3.59
CA LYS A 173 0.17 -17.60 3.14
C LYS A 173 -0.43 -17.71 1.73
N PRO A 174 -0.02 -18.73 0.95
CA PRO A 174 -0.75 -19.16 -0.23
C PRO A 174 -2.22 -19.44 0.12
N MET A 175 -3.14 -18.99 -0.73
CA MET A 175 -4.58 -19.22 -0.53
C MET A 175 -5.01 -20.44 -1.35
N ILE A 176 -5.69 -21.37 -0.68
CA ILE A 176 -6.27 -22.57 -1.29
C ILE A 176 -7.60 -22.21 -1.93
N ILE A 177 -7.98 -22.96 -2.96
CA ILE A 177 -9.27 -22.86 -3.67
C ILE A 177 -10.42 -22.82 -2.64
N GLY A 178 -11.28 -21.80 -2.73
CA GLY A 178 -12.50 -21.68 -1.92
C GLY A 178 -12.37 -20.92 -0.60
N GLU A 179 -11.18 -20.54 -0.13
CA GLU A 179 -11.01 -19.67 1.04
C GLU A 179 -10.68 -18.24 0.62
N SER A 180 -11.61 -17.28 0.72
CA SER A 180 -11.34 -15.82 0.76
C SER A 180 -10.39 -15.24 -0.31
N ALA A 181 -10.14 -15.96 -1.41
CA ALA A 181 -9.49 -15.44 -2.60
C ALA A 181 -10.36 -14.35 -3.26
N GLU A 182 -11.63 -14.26 -2.84
CA GLU A 182 -12.62 -13.25 -3.18
C GLU A 182 -12.02 -11.84 -3.24
N GLU A 183 -11.94 -11.33 -4.46
CA GLU A 183 -11.97 -9.91 -4.84
C GLU A 183 -11.04 -8.94 -4.10
N ALA A 184 -9.79 -9.34 -3.86
CA ALA A 184 -8.78 -8.44 -3.30
C ALA A 184 -7.95 -7.76 -4.40
N GLY A 185 -7.60 -6.49 -4.18
CA GLY A 185 -6.82 -5.71 -5.12
C GLY A 185 -7.62 -5.28 -6.36
N ASP A 186 -6.89 -4.80 -7.36
CA ASP A 186 -7.45 -4.23 -8.58
C ASP A 186 -7.59 -5.29 -9.68
N ILE A 187 -8.80 -5.45 -10.24
CA ILE A 187 -9.12 -6.51 -11.20
C ILE A 187 -8.31 -6.41 -12.49
N LEU A 188 -7.92 -5.20 -12.92
CA LEU A 188 -7.10 -5.00 -14.11
C LEU A 188 -5.67 -5.54 -13.96
N PHE A 189 -5.26 -5.86 -12.72
CA PHE A 189 -3.94 -6.39 -12.38
C PHE A 189 -3.98 -7.88 -12.01
N TRP A 190 -5.14 -8.52 -12.09
CA TRP A 190 -5.28 -9.92 -11.70
C TRP A 190 -4.60 -10.87 -12.68
N ALA A 191 -3.87 -11.83 -12.11
CA ALA A 191 -3.33 -12.95 -12.84
C ALA A 191 -4.46 -13.90 -13.30
N PRO A 192 -4.29 -14.63 -14.41
CA PRO A 192 -5.32 -15.52 -14.94
C PRO A 192 -5.80 -16.58 -13.95
N GLU A 193 -4.92 -17.05 -13.06
CA GLU A 193 -5.27 -17.98 -11.99
C GLU A 193 -6.20 -17.37 -10.92
N ILE A 194 -6.12 -16.06 -10.67
CA ILE A 194 -7.06 -15.35 -9.80
C ILE A 194 -8.44 -15.33 -10.47
N CYS A 195 -8.51 -14.95 -11.75
CA CYS A 195 -9.76 -14.89 -12.51
C CYS A 195 -10.45 -16.27 -12.59
N LYS A 196 -9.65 -17.35 -12.66
CA LYS A 196 -10.14 -18.74 -12.73
C LYS A 196 -10.44 -19.35 -11.35
N GLY A 197 -10.34 -18.58 -10.26
CA GLY A 197 -10.60 -19.07 -8.90
C GLY A 197 -9.66 -20.20 -8.47
N LYS A 198 -8.45 -20.27 -9.03
CA LYS A 198 -7.45 -21.29 -8.70
C LYS A 198 -6.67 -20.88 -7.45
N SER A 199 -5.91 -21.82 -6.89
CA SER A 199 -4.95 -21.52 -5.83
C SER A 199 -3.92 -20.50 -6.30
N ILE A 200 -3.62 -19.51 -5.45
CA ILE A 200 -2.69 -18.44 -5.78
C ILE A 200 -1.43 -18.52 -4.91
N ASN A 201 -0.31 -18.08 -5.48
CA ASN A 201 0.97 -17.93 -4.79
C ASN A 201 1.59 -16.57 -5.16
N GLN A 202 2.86 -16.37 -4.81
CA GLN A 202 3.61 -15.14 -5.06
C GLN A 202 3.70 -14.73 -6.54
N MET A 203 3.47 -15.65 -7.49
CA MET A 203 3.58 -15.38 -8.92
C MET A 203 2.51 -14.40 -9.42
N VAL A 204 1.39 -14.24 -8.69
CA VAL A 204 0.39 -13.23 -9.03
C VAL A 204 0.93 -11.80 -8.92
N ASP A 205 1.89 -11.55 -8.02
CA ASP A 205 2.55 -10.24 -7.93
C ASP A 205 3.51 -10.01 -9.11
N ILE A 206 4.08 -11.09 -9.67
CA ILE A 206 4.96 -11.02 -10.85
C ILE A 206 4.12 -10.70 -12.10
N TRP A 207 2.92 -11.26 -12.20
CA TRP A 207 1.96 -10.87 -13.23
C TRP A 207 1.60 -9.39 -13.10
N ALA A 208 1.19 -8.95 -11.91
CA ALA A 208 0.84 -7.55 -11.66
C ALA A 208 2.01 -6.59 -11.95
N LEU A 209 3.26 -7.00 -11.67
CA LEU A 209 4.44 -6.24 -12.07
C LEU A 209 4.57 -6.10 -13.59
N GLY A 210 4.18 -7.11 -14.37
CA GLY A 210 4.08 -7.02 -15.83
C GLY A 210 3.06 -5.99 -16.27
N ILE A 211 1.90 -5.92 -15.61
CA ILE A 211 0.88 -4.89 -15.86
C ILE A 211 1.40 -3.50 -15.49
N VAL A 212 2.19 -3.36 -14.42
CA VAL A 212 2.87 -2.09 -14.07
C VAL A 212 3.78 -1.61 -15.20
N VAL A 213 4.49 -2.50 -15.91
CA VAL A 213 5.28 -2.11 -17.09
C VAL A 213 4.39 -1.48 -18.16
N LEU A 214 3.23 -2.10 -18.43
CA LEU A 214 2.26 -1.57 -19.39
C LEU A 214 1.65 -0.24 -18.92
N GLU A 215 1.39 -0.11 -17.62
CA GLU A 215 0.87 1.10 -17.00
C GLU A 215 1.85 2.27 -17.16
N ILE A 216 3.15 2.04 -16.93
CA ILE A 216 4.21 3.05 -17.16
C ILE A 216 4.27 3.42 -18.65
N LEU A 217 4.25 2.44 -19.55
CA LEU A 217 4.27 2.67 -21.00
C LEU A 217 3.03 3.42 -21.50
N SER A 218 1.91 3.31 -20.78
CA SER A 218 0.62 3.91 -21.11
C SER A 218 0.34 5.18 -20.27
N ILE A 219 1.39 5.87 -19.82
CA ILE A 219 1.28 7.18 -19.15
C ILE A 219 0.44 7.07 -17.87
N GLY A 220 0.69 6.04 -17.06
CA GLY A 220 0.03 5.83 -15.77
C GLY A 220 -1.39 5.26 -15.86
N LYS A 221 -1.81 4.77 -17.03
CA LYS A 221 -3.12 4.10 -17.20
C LYS A 221 -2.96 2.60 -17.33
N ALA A 222 -3.73 1.84 -16.56
CA ALA A 222 -3.75 0.40 -16.70
C ALA A 222 -4.36 -0.02 -18.06
N PRO A 223 -3.96 -1.17 -18.64
CA PRO A 223 -4.65 -1.72 -19.79
C PRO A 223 -6.15 -1.85 -19.53
N TYR A 224 -6.96 -1.52 -20.54
CA TYR A 224 -8.43 -1.61 -20.49
C TYR A 224 -9.13 -0.69 -19.47
N GLN A 225 -8.43 0.27 -18.88
CA GLN A 225 -8.99 1.19 -17.89
C GLN A 225 -10.14 2.05 -18.44
N ASP A 226 -10.10 2.39 -19.74
CA ASP A 226 -11.10 3.23 -20.40
C ASP A 226 -12.20 2.40 -21.11
N ASP A 227 -12.13 1.07 -21.07
CA ASP A 227 -12.99 0.19 -21.90
C ASP A 227 -14.34 -0.15 -21.25
N HIS A 228 -14.69 0.49 -20.12
CA HIS A 228 -15.93 0.26 -19.35
C HIS A 228 -16.25 -1.23 -19.11
N LEU A 229 -15.23 -2.09 -19.02
CA LEU A 229 -15.42 -3.52 -18.90
C LEU A 229 -16.05 -3.88 -17.55
N GLY A 230 -17.08 -4.71 -17.59
CA GLY A 230 -17.65 -5.34 -16.40
C GLY A 230 -16.66 -6.32 -15.77
N LYS A 231 -16.80 -6.59 -14.46
CA LYS A 231 -15.94 -7.57 -13.76
C LYS A 231 -15.88 -8.94 -14.45
N GLU A 232 -17.00 -9.38 -15.02
CA GLU A 232 -17.08 -10.65 -15.74
C GLU A 232 -16.34 -10.62 -17.09
N GLU A 233 -16.27 -9.46 -17.75
CA GLU A 233 -15.54 -9.31 -19.01
C GLU A 233 -14.03 -9.33 -18.81
N VAL A 234 -13.54 -8.77 -17.69
CA VAL A 234 -12.12 -8.83 -17.31
C VAL A 234 -11.70 -10.25 -16.85
N ARG A 235 -12.66 -11.08 -16.41
CA ARG A 235 -12.41 -12.45 -15.92
C ARG A 235 -12.28 -13.50 -17.04
N LEU A 236 -12.80 -13.22 -18.23
CA LEU A 236 -12.82 -14.13 -19.39
C LEU A 236 -11.46 -14.21 -20.10
#